data_AF-A0AAU7VRE7-F1
#
_entry.id   AF-A0AAU7VRE7-F1
#
_cell.length_a   1.000
_cell.length_b   1.000
_cell.length_c   1.000
_cell.angle_alpha   90.00
_cell.angle_beta   90.00
_cell.angle_gamma   90.00
#
_symmetry.space_group_name_H-M   'P 1'
#
loop_
_entity.id
_entity.type
_entity.pdbx_description
1 polymer ?
#
loop_
_entity_poly.entity_id
_entity_poly.type
_entity_poly.pdbx_seq_one_letter_code
_entity_poly.pdbx_strand_id
1 'polypeptide(L)' 'MSNAKVSLSLSVSDIAFLDTEQLSGRYASRSAAVQDAVRLLRESRLADAYAQAFGEGYDEEWDSVADDGLASA' A
#
# COMPACT_ATOMS: atom_id res chain seq x y z
N MET A 1 7.61 15.66 -5.47
CA MET A 1 7.53 15.18 -4.08
C MET A 1 8.85 15.50 -3.39
N SER A 2 8.81 16.08 -2.19
CA SER A 2 10.00 16.36 -1.39
C SER A 2 10.42 15.11 -0.61
N ASN A 3 11.71 14.80 -0.62
CA ASN A 3 12.29 13.71 0.16
C ASN A 3 13.16 14.29 1.28
N ALA A 4 13.10 13.69 2.47
CA ALA A 4 13.97 14.01 3.60
C ALA A 4 14.87 12.81 3.92
N LYS A 5 16.15 13.07 4.21
CA LYS A 5 17.06 12.05 4.74
C LYS A 5 16.88 11.97 6.25
N VAL A 6 16.80 10.76 6.77
CA VAL A 6 16.66 10.48 8.20
C VAL A 6 17.73 9.50 8.63
N SER A 7 18.21 9.65 9.87
CA SER A 7 19.04 8.63 10.53
C SER A 7 18.12 7.74 11.37
N LEU A 8 18.25 6.42 11.20
CA LEU A 8 17.38 5.43 11.83
C LEU A 8 18.24 4.37 12.50
N SER A 9 17.80 3.90 13.66
CA SER A 9 18.33 2.70 14.29
C SER A 9 17.44 1.52 13.91
N LEU A 10 18.02 0.52 13.25
CA LEU A 10 17.38 -0.73 12.87
C LEU A 10 18.22 -1.89 13.41
N SER A 11 17.59 -3.05 13.61
CA SER A 11 18.33 -4.25 13.98
C SER A 11 19.26 -4.66 12.82
N VAL A 12 20.35 -5.36 13.14
CA VAL A 12 21.27 -5.88 12.11
C VAL A 12 20.53 -6.81 11.15
N SER A 13 19.58 -7.60 11.66
CA SER A 13 18.73 -8.49 10.84
C SER A 13 17.84 -7.71 9.88
N ASP A 14 17.26 -6.58 10.28
CA ASP A 14 16.41 -5.78 9.39
C ASP A 14 17.25 -5.15 8.27
N ILE A 15 18.47 -4.70 8.59
CA ILE A 15 19.40 -4.19 7.58
C ILE A 15 19.76 -5.28 6.57
N ALA A 16 20.07 -6.50 7.04
CA ALA A 16 20.38 -7.64 6.18
C ALA A 16 19.20 -8.07 5.30
N PHE A 17 17.97 -7.97 5.81
CA PHE A 17 16.76 -8.19 5.03
C PHE A 17 16.64 -7.15 3.90
N LEU A 18 16.79 -5.86 4.21
CA LEU A 18 16.74 -4.78 3.20
C LEU A 18 17.83 -4.94 2.13
N ASP A 19 19.01 -5.43 2.52
CA ASP A 19 20.09 -5.76 1.58
C ASP A 19 19.71 -6.90 0.64
N THR A 20 19.11 -7.95 1.18
CA THR A 20 18.66 -9.10 0.38
C THR A 20 17.63 -8.67 -0.65
N GLU A 21 16.66 -7.84 -0.25
CA GLU A 21 15.65 -7.32 -1.18
C GLU A 21 16.28 -6.44 -2.27
N GLN A 22 17.31 -5.66 -1.96
CA GLN A 22 18.05 -4.89 -2.96
C GLN A 22 18.87 -5.80 -3.90
N LEU A 23 19.57 -6.80 -3.36
CA LEU A 23 20.38 -7.76 -4.15
C LEU A 23 19.52 -8.64 -5.05
N SER A 24 18.28 -8.93 -4.64
CA SER A 24 17.30 -9.65 -5.46
C SER A 24 16.82 -8.85 -6.69
N GLY A 25 17.12 -7.55 -6.73
CA GLY A 25 16.65 -6.63 -7.77
C GLY A 25 15.22 -6.10 -7.55
N ARG A 26 14.54 -6.52 -6.47
CA ARG A 26 13.19 -6.07 -6.14
C ARG A 26 13.11 -4.56 -5.87
N TYR A 27 14.13 -4.00 -5.22
CA TYR A 27 14.22 -2.57 -4.97
C TYR A 27 15.56 -2.00 -5.42
N ALA A 28 15.53 -0.79 -5.98
CA ALA A 28 16.74 -0.09 -6.43
C ALA A 28 17.65 0.39 -5.28
N SER A 29 17.13 0.48 -4.05
CA SER A 29 17.88 0.86 -2.86
C SER A 29 17.16 0.44 -1.57
N ARG A 30 17.89 0.38 -0.45
CA ARG A 30 17.28 0.28 0.90
C ARG A 30 16.21 1.34 1.15
N SER A 31 16.41 2.58 0.71
CA SER A 31 15.43 3.66 0.87
C SER A 31 14.13 3.38 0.11
N ALA A 32 14.19 2.76 -1.07
CA ALA A 32 13.01 2.38 -1.83
C ALA A 32 12.21 1.28 -1.10
N ALA A 33 12.90 0.28 -0.55
CA ALA A 33 12.27 -0.76 0.27
C ALA A 33 11.62 -0.18 1.54
N VAL A 34 12.30 0.75 2.24
CA VAL A 34 11.74 1.42 3.43
C VAL A 34 10.54 2.30 3.08
N GLN A 35 10.57 3.02 1.96
CA GLN A 35 9.41 3.79 1.49
C GLN A 35 8.21 2.89 1.18
N ASP A 36 8.45 1.73 0.57
CA ASP A 36 7.40 0.75 0.31
C ASP A 36 6.83 0.16 1.60
N ALA A 37 7.67 -0.16 2.59
CA ALA A 37 7.22 -0.59 3.90
C ALA A 37 6.35 0.47 4.62
N VAL A 38 6.70 1.75 4.50
CA VAL A 38 5.88 2.86 5.04
C VAL A 38 4.53 2.96 4.32
N ARG A 39 4.49 2.74 3.00
CA ARG A 39 3.25 2.69 2.21
C ARG A 39 2.36 1.53 2.68
N LEU A 40 2.91 0.32 2.79
CA LEU A 40 2.21 -0.86 3.27
C LEU A 40 1.66 -0.67 4.69
N LEU A 41 2.39 0.02 5.58
CA LEU A 41 1.91 0.35 6.92
C LEU A 41 0.76 1.37 6.92
N ARG A 42 0.68 2.27 5.93
CA ARG A 42 -0.49 3.15 5.76
C ARG A 42 -1.69 2.36 5.26
N GLU A 43 -1.48 1.48 4.27
CA GLU A 43 -2.51 0.62 3.68
C GLU A 43 -3.07 -0.39 4.68
N SER A 44 -2.24 -0.95 5.56
CA SER A 44 -2.74 -1.88 6.60
C SER A 44 -3.72 -1.21 7.56
N ARG A 45 -3.62 0.10 7.77
CA ARG A 45 -4.59 0.88 8.58
C ARG A 45 -5.87 1.20 7.80
N LEU A 46 -5.82 1.17 6.47
CA LEU A 46 -6.98 1.36 5.62
C LEU A 46 -7.86 0.11 5.57
N ALA A 47 -7.27 -1.09 5.71
CA ALA A 47 -8.02 -2.35 5.67
C ALA A 47 -9.16 -2.38 6.70
N ASP A 48 -8.88 -2.01 7.96
CA ASP A 48 -9.90 -1.97 9.01
C ASP A 48 -10.98 -0.90 8.73
N ALA A 49 -10.57 0.25 8.19
CA ALA A 49 -11.50 1.32 7.82
C ALA A 49 -12.41 0.91 6.65
N TYR A 50 -11.87 0.21 5.65
CA TYR A 50 -12.66 -0.35 4.55
C TYR A 50 -13.60 -1.45 5.04
N ALA A 51 -13.13 -2.36 5.90
CA ALA A 51 -13.97 -3.40 6.47
C ALA A 51 -15.14 -2.81 7.27
N GLN A 52 -14.87 -1.75 8.06
CA GLN A 52 -15.91 -1.00 8.75
C GLN A 52 -16.90 -0.37 7.77
N ALA A 53 -16.42 0.35 6.76
CA ALA A 53 -17.26 1.02 5.77
C ALA A 53 -18.16 0.05 5.00
N PHE A 54 -17.65 -1.13 4.60
CA PHE A 54 -18.47 -2.16 3.97
C PHE A 54 -19.47 -2.78 4.95
N GLY A 55 -19.14 -2.86 6.25
CA GLY A 55 -20.04 -3.31 7.30
C GLY A 55 -21.19 -2.34 7.62
N GLU A 56 -21.03 -1.04 7.33
CA GLU A 56 -22.09 -0.04 7.45
C GLU A 56 -23.25 -0.27 6.46
N GLY A 57 -23.01 -1.08 5.42
CA GLY A 57 -24.01 -1.53 4.48
C GLY A 57 -23.73 -1.05 3.06
N TYR A 58 -24.20 -1.86 2.11
CA TYR A 58 -24.27 -1.48 0.70
C TYR A 58 -25.70 -1.01 0.40
N ASP A 59 -25.83 0.05 -0.39
CA ASP A 59 -27.11 0.53 -0.84
C ASP A 59 -27.41 -0.09 -2.21
N GLU A 60 -28.42 -0.97 -2.24
CA GLU A 60 -28.85 -1.72 -3.43
C GLU A 60 -29.27 -0.80 -4.59
N GLU A 61 -29.57 0.49 -4.32
CA GLU A 61 -29.85 1.47 -5.37
C GLU A 61 -28.67 1.65 -6.34
N TRP A 62 -27.43 1.43 -5.87
CA TRP A 62 -26.22 1.50 -6.70
C TRP A 62 -26.10 0.35 -7.71
N ASP A 63 -26.82 -0.77 -7.54
CA ASP A 63 -26.79 -1.86 -8.53
C ASP A 63 -27.39 -1.42 -9.87
N SER A 64 -28.32 -0.46 -9.85
CA SER A 64 -29.02 0.01 -11.05
C SER A 64 -28.13 0.73 -12.06
N VAL A 65 -26.99 1.28 -11.62
CA VAL A 65 -26.04 2.02 -12.46
C VAL A 65 -24.78 1.21 -12.80
N ALA A 66 -24.72 -0.06 -12.38
CA ALA A 66 -23.53 -0.90 -12.58
C ALA A 66 -23.17 -1.12 -14.06
N ASP A 67 -24.17 -1.08 -14.95
CA ASP A 67 -24.03 -1.31 -16.38
C ASP A 67 -24.01 -0.02 -17.24
N ASP A 68 -24.02 1.15 -16.60
CA ASP A 68 -24.05 2.43 -17.31
C ASP A 68 -22.82 2.59 -18.24
N GLY A 69 -23.07 2.88 -19.52
CA GLY A 69 -22.03 3.10 -20.52
C GLY A 69 -21.42 1.83 -21.12
N LEU A 70 -21.87 0.64 -20.72
CA LEU A 70 -21.43 -0.65 -21.29
C LEU A 70 -22.18 -1.06 -22.57
N ALA A 71 -23.27 -0.37 -22.91
CA ALA A 71 -23.96 -0.58 -24.18
C ALA A 71 -23.07 -0.11 -25.35
N SER A 72 -22.70 -1.02 -26.24
CA SER A 72 -22.11 -0.69 -27.54
C SER A 72 -23.03 0.27 -28.30
N ALA A 73 -22.43 1.32 -28.87
CA ALA A 73 -23.06 2.12 -29.92
C ALA A 73 -23.47 1.27 -31.13
#